data_AF-A0A081N1S3-F1
#
_entry.id   AF-A0A081N1S3-F1
#
_cell.length_a   1.000
_cell.length_b   1.000
_cell.length_c   1.000
_cell.angle_alpha   90.00
_cell.angle_beta   90.00
_cell.angle_gamma   90.00
#
_symmetry.space_group_name_H-M   'P 1'
#
loop_
_entity.id
_entity.type
_entity.pdbx_description
1 polymer ?
#
loop_
_entity_poly.entity_id
_entity_poly.type
_entity_poly.pdbx_seq_one_letter_code
_entity_poly.pdbx_strand_id
1 'polypeptide(L)'
;MKILRYFIVSIVVAFVFVLATSVYLWFYLNPSTAGKQLFVNGVVFTMDDYDTLAEAALIDNDRIVATGTEEALRKKAEDAHVVDLEGKALIPGFIDTQGHFFSSKMNISFADGLGTLSYNVQNYLVQGVTSVRAALPRQADNKPLELLSKIGLIPQRVFIQKNHKAYTSDFVEPLKTISDSMAQTEGQSADKNSQSQHIMLLLRRFTIDAAKELKVDQLTGSIEAGKQADFLVLSDNPLAHQNSLDQIHVDQTWIGGVERFNRHEFSEDDDRLPASQP
;
A
#
# COMPACT_ATOMS: atom_id res chain seq x y z
N MET A 1 10.07 -36.43 -48.78
CA MET A 1 10.26 -36.56 -47.31
C MET A 1 10.73 -35.28 -46.61
N LYS A 2 11.77 -34.56 -47.08
CA LYS A 2 12.27 -33.34 -46.40
C LYS A 2 11.21 -32.23 -46.27
N ILE A 3 10.43 -31.96 -47.33
CA ILE A 3 9.37 -30.92 -47.34
C ILE A 3 8.28 -31.22 -46.30
N LEU A 4 7.81 -32.46 -46.22
CA LEU A 4 6.82 -32.89 -45.22
C LEU A 4 7.37 -32.73 -43.79
N ARG A 5 8.66 -33.03 -43.57
CA ARG A 5 9.32 -32.81 -42.28
C ARG A 5 9.39 -31.34 -41.91
N TYR A 6 9.73 -30.44 -42.84
CA TYR A 6 9.72 -28.99 -42.58
C TYR A 6 8.32 -28.47 -42.28
N PHE A 7 7.31 -28.96 -43.01
CA PHE A 7 5.91 -28.59 -42.79
C PHE A 7 5.39 -29.02 -41.41
N ILE A 8 5.70 -30.25 -40.99
CA ILE A 8 5.35 -30.75 -39.65
C ILE A 8 6.08 -29.92 -38.58
N VAL A 9 7.38 -29.65 -38.75
CA VAL A 9 8.13 -28.82 -37.81
C VAL A 9 7.55 -27.40 -37.69
N SER A 10 7.15 -26.78 -38.80
CA SER A 10 6.53 -25.44 -38.75
C SER A 10 5.19 -25.42 -38.02
N ILE A 11 4.36 -26.47 -38.19
CA ILE A 11 3.09 -26.59 -37.45
C ILE A 11 3.35 -26.74 -35.96
N VAL A 12 4.32 -27.58 -35.57
CA VAL A 12 4.67 -27.79 -34.16
C VAL A 12 5.18 -26.48 -33.55
N VAL A 13 6.05 -25.74 -34.24
CA VAL A 13 6.55 -24.44 -33.76
C VAL A 13 5.42 -23.42 -33.62
N ALA A 14 4.53 -23.31 -34.60
CA ALA A 14 3.38 -22.42 -34.52
C ALA A 14 2.44 -22.78 -33.36
N PHE A 15 2.19 -24.08 -33.14
CA PHE A 15 1.38 -24.57 -32.03
C PHE A 15 2.03 -24.25 -30.67
N VAL A 16 3.33 -24.50 -30.51
CA VAL A 16 4.07 -24.15 -29.29
C VAL A 16 4.02 -22.64 -29.02
N PHE A 17 4.15 -21.82 -30.07
CA PHE A 17 4.06 -20.36 -29.94
C PHE A 17 2.65 -19.93 -29.49
N VAL A 18 1.59 -20.43 -30.13
CA VAL A 18 0.20 -20.13 -29.74
C VAL A 18 -0.09 -20.59 -28.32
N LEU A 19 0.40 -21.78 -27.93
CA LEU A 19 0.25 -22.28 -26.57
C LEU A 19 0.98 -21.40 -25.56
N ALA A 20 2.24 -21.03 -25.82
CA ALA A 20 3.02 -20.15 -24.96
C ALA A 20 2.37 -18.77 -24.83
N THR A 21 1.90 -18.18 -25.93
CA THR A 21 1.15 -16.91 -25.91
C THR A 21 -0.15 -17.04 -25.14
N SER A 22 -0.88 -18.15 -25.29
CA SER A 22 -2.15 -18.37 -24.58
C SER A 22 -1.94 -18.54 -23.07
N VAL A 23 -0.89 -19.27 -22.66
CA VAL A 23 -0.49 -19.40 -21.26
C VAL A 23 -0.06 -18.05 -20.70
N TYR A 24 0.76 -17.30 -21.44
CA TYR A 24 1.16 -15.95 -21.06
C TYR A 24 -0.05 -15.02 -20.91
N LEU A 25 -0.99 -15.03 -21.86
CA LEU A 25 -2.22 -14.24 -21.81
C LEU A 25 -3.10 -14.65 -20.63
N TRP A 26 -3.17 -15.95 -20.31
CA TRP A 26 -3.94 -16.44 -19.18
C TRP A 26 -3.38 -15.92 -17.86
N PHE A 27 -2.06 -15.97 -17.63
CA PHE A 27 -1.44 -15.37 -16.43
C PHE A 27 -1.52 -13.84 -16.41
N TYR A 28 -1.45 -13.20 -17.58
CA TYR A 28 -1.60 -11.75 -17.70
C TYR A 28 -3.02 -11.28 -17.36
N LEU A 29 -4.03 -12.05 -17.78
CA LEU A 29 -5.44 -11.76 -17.52
C LEU A 29 -5.92 -12.27 -16.16
N ASN A 30 -5.25 -13.27 -15.58
CA ASN A 30 -5.51 -13.84 -14.26
C ASN A 30 -4.24 -13.73 -13.41
N PRO A 31 -3.88 -12.51 -12.96
CA PRO A 31 -2.75 -12.35 -12.06
C PRO A 31 -2.99 -13.24 -10.83
N SER A 32 -1.95 -13.98 -10.40
CA SER A 32 -2.01 -14.83 -9.21
C SER A 32 -2.60 -14.02 -8.07
N THR A 33 -3.72 -14.47 -7.53
CA THR A 33 -4.26 -13.84 -6.33
C THR A 33 -3.31 -14.15 -5.17
N ALA A 34 -3.23 -13.26 -4.19
CA ALA A 34 -2.35 -13.43 -3.05
C ALA A 34 -2.71 -14.66 -2.18
N GLY A 35 -3.82 -15.34 -2.50
CA GLY A 35 -4.36 -16.45 -1.74
C GLY A 35 -4.87 -16.00 -0.37
N LYS A 36 -5.18 -16.98 0.48
CA LYS A 36 -5.51 -16.72 1.88
C LYS A 36 -4.24 -16.55 2.70
N GLN A 37 -4.17 -15.47 3.45
CA GLN A 37 -3.03 -15.11 4.28
C GLN A 37 -3.51 -14.71 5.67
N LEU A 38 -2.84 -15.22 6.71
CA LEU A 38 -3.15 -14.93 8.10
C LEU A 38 -1.96 -14.24 8.75
N PHE A 39 -2.10 -12.95 9.05
CA PHE A 39 -1.10 -12.14 9.75
C PHE A 39 -1.29 -12.29 11.25
N VAL A 40 -0.23 -12.66 11.97
CA VAL A 40 -0.25 -13.07 13.38
C VAL A 40 0.93 -12.51 14.17
N ASN A 41 0.94 -12.71 15.49
CA ASN A 41 2.05 -12.32 16.36
C ASN A 41 2.42 -10.84 16.20
N GLY A 42 1.41 -9.95 16.23
CA GLY A 42 1.61 -8.51 16.13
C GLY A 42 0.41 -7.76 16.68
N VAL A 43 0.38 -6.44 16.46
CA VAL A 43 -0.77 -5.60 16.76
C VAL A 43 -1.40 -5.08 15.48
N VAL A 44 -2.68 -5.34 15.29
CA VAL A 44 -3.46 -4.86 14.16
C VAL A 44 -4.24 -3.63 14.59
N PHE A 45 -3.82 -2.47 14.11
CA PHE A 45 -4.58 -1.24 14.26
C PHE A 45 -5.72 -1.26 13.24
N THR A 46 -6.95 -1.46 13.69
CA THR A 46 -8.08 -1.57 12.75
C THR A 46 -8.47 -0.22 12.16
N MET A 47 -8.34 0.87 12.92
CA MET A 47 -8.90 2.19 12.57
C MET A 47 -10.41 2.14 12.26
N ASP A 48 -11.12 1.18 12.87
CA ASP A 48 -12.58 1.17 12.87
C ASP A 48 -13.14 2.35 13.68
N ASP A 49 -14.46 2.46 13.81
CA ASP A 49 -15.08 3.55 14.57
C ASP A 49 -14.82 3.48 16.09
N TYR A 50 -14.20 2.39 16.58
CA TYR A 50 -13.87 2.16 17.99
C TYR A 50 -12.36 2.15 18.27
N ASP A 51 -11.53 2.36 17.25
CA ASP A 51 -10.08 2.23 17.32
C ASP A 51 -9.63 0.87 17.89
N THR A 52 -10.33 -0.21 17.52
CA THR A 52 -10.05 -1.56 18.00
C THR A 52 -8.61 -1.97 17.64
N LEU A 53 -7.89 -2.54 18.61
CA LEU A 53 -6.63 -3.26 18.38
C LEU A 53 -6.93 -4.76 18.33
N ALA A 54 -6.52 -5.42 17.26
CA ALA A 54 -6.62 -6.87 17.11
C ALA A 54 -5.24 -7.54 17.18
N GLU A 55 -5.21 -8.86 17.35
CA GLU A 55 -3.98 -9.66 17.39
C GLU A 55 -3.63 -10.24 16.02
N ALA A 56 -4.63 -10.39 15.14
CA ALA A 56 -4.47 -11.01 13.85
C ALA A 56 -5.44 -10.45 12.80
N ALA A 57 -5.04 -10.56 11.53
CA ALA A 57 -5.83 -10.18 10.36
C ALA A 57 -5.81 -11.31 9.32
N LEU A 58 -6.98 -11.72 8.86
CA LEU A 58 -7.16 -12.68 7.79
C LEU A 58 -7.48 -11.95 6.49
N ILE A 59 -6.64 -12.17 5.48
CA ILE A 59 -6.79 -11.65 4.12
C ILE A 59 -7.08 -12.82 3.19
N ASP A 60 -8.00 -12.63 2.24
CA ASP A 60 -8.26 -13.56 1.16
C ASP A 60 -8.23 -12.79 -0.16
N ASN A 61 -7.20 -13.05 -0.95
CA ASN A 61 -6.90 -12.32 -2.17
C ASN A 61 -6.75 -10.81 -1.89
N ASP A 62 -7.65 -9.98 -2.41
CA ASP A 62 -7.58 -8.52 -2.31
C ASP A 62 -8.49 -7.93 -1.22
N ARG A 63 -9.00 -8.77 -0.31
CA ARG A 63 -9.98 -8.39 0.71
C ARG A 63 -9.59 -8.82 2.11
N ILE A 64 -9.88 -7.95 3.07
CA ILE A 64 -9.87 -8.29 4.48
C ILE A 64 -11.11 -9.15 4.77
N VAL A 65 -10.91 -10.33 5.35
CA VAL A 65 -11.98 -11.26 5.71
C VAL A 65 -12.41 -11.10 7.15
N ALA A 66 -11.45 -10.91 8.06
CA ALA A 66 -11.70 -10.73 9.48
C ALA A 66 -10.46 -10.20 10.22
N THR A 67 -10.71 -9.53 11.35
CA THR A 67 -9.72 -9.24 12.39
C THR A 67 -10.22 -9.84 13.71
N GLY A 68 -9.31 -10.09 14.65
CA GLY A 68 -9.67 -10.64 15.95
C GLY A 68 -8.48 -11.19 16.72
N THR A 69 -8.75 -12.13 17.62
CA THR A 69 -7.70 -12.88 18.32
C THR A 69 -7.01 -13.85 17.36
N GLU A 70 -5.73 -14.11 17.61
CA GLU A 70 -4.95 -15.05 16.80
C GLU A 70 -5.55 -16.46 16.85
N GLU A 71 -5.96 -16.90 18.05
CA GLU A 71 -6.55 -18.23 18.26
C GLU A 71 -7.82 -18.43 17.40
N ALA A 72 -8.70 -17.43 17.36
CA ALA A 72 -9.95 -17.52 16.61
C ALA A 72 -9.70 -17.57 15.10
N LEU A 73 -8.76 -16.76 14.60
CA LEU A 73 -8.46 -16.71 13.17
C LEU A 73 -7.66 -17.92 12.68
N ARG A 74 -6.76 -18.48 13.49
CA ARG A 74 -6.07 -19.75 13.17
C ARG A 74 -7.04 -20.91 12.94
N LYS A 75 -8.10 -21.00 13.75
CA LYS A 75 -9.18 -22.00 13.57
C LYS A 75 -10.00 -21.75 12.30
N LYS A 76 -10.16 -20.50 11.89
CA LYS A 76 -10.96 -20.10 10.72
C LYS A 76 -10.20 -20.26 9.40
N ALA A 77 -8.87 -20.29 9.45
CA ALA A 77 -8.00 -20.18 8.29
C ALA A 77 -6.87 -21.23 8.30
N GLU A 78 -7.21 -22.50 8.52
CA GLU A 78 -6.24 -23.61 8.55
C GLU A 78 -5.48 -23.79 7.23
N ASP A 79 -6.06 -23.33 6.11
CA ASP A 79 -5.49 -23.38 4.77
C ASP A 79 -4.72 -22.11 4.37
N ALA A 80 -4.67 -21.09 5.24
CA ALA A 80 -4.01 -19.83 4.94
C ALA A 80 -2.49 -19.90 5.11
N HIS A 81 -1.78 -19.16 4.26
CA HIS A 81 -0.37 -18.88 4.45
C HIS A 81 -0.20 -17.97 5.68
N VAL A 82 0.54 -18.42 6.69
CA VAL A 82 0.76 -17.65 7.91
C VAL A 82 1.91 -16.68 7.71
N VAL A 83 1.68 -15.40 7.99
CA VAL A 83 2.69 -14.34 8.00
C VAL A 83 2.92 -13.90 9.44
N ASP A 84 4.12 -14.14 9.96
CA ASP A 84 4.52 -13.71 11.29
C ASP A 84 4.91 -12.22 11.24
N LEU A 85 4.27 -11.39 12.07
CA LEU A 85 4.58 -9.97 12.18
C LEU A 85 5.75 -9.70 13.14
N GLU A 86 6.27 -10.70 13.86
CA GLU A 86 7.42 -10.57 14.75
C GLU A 86 7.24 -9.51 15.85
N GLY A 87 6.01 -9.34 16.33
CA GLY A 87 5.62 -8.32 17.33
C GLY A 87 5.35 -6.93 16.75
N LYS A 88 5.50 -6.75 15.43
CA LYS A 88 5.33 -5.47 14.73
C LYS A 88 3.86 -5.06 14.59
N ALA A 89 3.66 -3.83 14.12
CA ALA A 89 2.33 -3.28 13.90
C ALA A 89 1.87 -3.41 12.45
N LEU A 90 0.63 -3.87 12.26
CA LEU A 90 -0.10 -3.81 11.01
C LEU A 90 -1.12 -2.65 11.09
N ILE A 91 -1.06 -1.71 10.14
CA ILE A 91 -1.97 -0.56 10.07
C ILE A 91 -2.57 -0.40 8.66
N PRO A 92 -3.71 0.29 8.47
CA PRO A 92 -4.20 0.59 7.13
C PRO A 92 -3.17 1.41 6.35
N GLY A 93 -3.15 1.21 5.03
CA GLY A 93 -2.29 1.98 4.14
C GLY A 93 -2.59 3.48 4.22
N PHE A 94 -1.54 4.31 4.18
CA PHE A 94 -1.73 5.75 4.18
C PHE A 94 -2.38 6.22 2.87
N ILE A 95 -3.11 7.33 2.96
CA ILE A 95 -3.87 7.92 1.86
C ILE A 95 -3.44 9.37 1.64
N ASP A 96 -2.94 9.69 0.44
CA ASP A 96 -2.64 11.07 0.04
C ASP A 96 -3.90 11.76 -0.51
N THR A 97 -4.54 12.59 0.32
CA THR A 97 -5.72 13.38 -0.08
C THR A 97 -5.36 14.66 -0.83
N GLN A 98 -4.10 15.09 -0.84
CA GLN A 98 -3.69 16.37 -1.41
C GLN A 98 -3.28 16.25 -2.88
N GLY A 99 -3.09 15.02 -3.37
CA GLY A 99 -2.78 14.74 -4.76
C GLY A 99 -1.38 15.19 -5.16
N HIS A 100 -0.44 15.04 -4.24
CA HIS A 100 0.98 15.31 -4.48
C HIS A 100 1.51 14.45 -5.61
N PHE A 101 0.93 13.25 -5.79
CA PHE A 101 1.31 12.26 -6.81
C PHE A 101 1.40 12.86 -8.23
N PHE A 102 0.52 13.81 -8.54
CA PHE A 102 0.45 14.48 -9.85
C PHE A 102 0.92 15.94 -9.83
N SER A 103 1.56 16.39 -8.74
CA SER A 103 2.05 17.75 -8.62
C SER A 103 3.27 18.00 -9.52
N SER A 104 3.43 19.24 -10.01
CA SER A 104 4.45 19.64 -10.97
C SER A 104 5.91 19.53 -10.48
N LYS A 105 6.12 19.36 -9.16
CA LYS A 105 7.46 19.22 -8.56
C LYS A 105 8.00 17.78 -8.62
N MET A 106 7.13 16.78 -8.75
CA MET A 106 7.55 15.42 -9.08
C MET A 106 7.54 15.33 -10.62
N ASN A 107 8.68 15.61 -11.27
CA ASN A 107 8.88 15.79 -12.72
C ASN A 107 8.29 14.68 -13.63
N ILE A 108 6.97 14.57 -13.76
CA ILE A 108 6.33 13.75 -14.80
C ILE A 108 6.19 14.62 -16.06
N SER A 109 7.32 14.89 -16.72
CA SER A 109 7.28 15.26 -18.12
C SER A 109 6.76 14.06 -18.90
N PHE A 110 5.77 14.26 -19.77
CA PHE A 110 5.24 13.20 -20.64
C PHE A 110 6.34 12.56 -21.52
N ALA A 111 7.44 13.28 -21.75
CA ALA A 111 8.61 12.81 -22.49
C ALA A 111 9.57 11.93 -21.65
N ASP A 112 9.50 12.01 -20.31
CA ASP A 112 10.34 11.24 -19.36
C ASP A 112 9.54 10.10 -18.66
N GLY A 113 8.31 9.86 -19.13
CA GLY A 113 7.15 9.44 -18.34
C GLY A 113 7.09 8.03 -17.75
N LEU A 114 8.09 7.16 -17.94
CA LEU A 114 8.12 5.85 -17.27
C LEU A 114 9.13 5.79 -16.11
N GLY A 115 10.30 6.44 -16.27
CA GLY A 115 11.35 6.45 -15.24
C GLY A 115 10.92 7.23 -14.00
N THR A 116 10.51 8.49 -14.19
CA THR A 116 10.04 9.34 -13.08
C THR A 116 8.78 8.80 -12.43
N LEU A 117 7.88 8.21 -13.22
CA LEU A 117 6.65 7.63 -12.69
C LEU A 117 6.94 6.40 -11.82
N SER A 118 7.87 5.54 -12.24
CA SER A 118 8.33 4.40 -11.44
C SER A 118 9.00 4.86 -10.14
N TYR A 119 9.82 5.91 -10.19
CA TYR A 119 10.44 6.52 -9.00
C TYR A 119 9.39 7.03 -8.00
N ASN A 120 8.38 7.76 -8.48
CA ASN A 120 7.31 8.27 -7.60
C ASN A 120 6.51 7.15 -6.96
N VAL A 121 6.20 6.07 -7.68
CA VAL A 121 5.52 4.90 -7.12
C VAL A 121 6.36 4.27 -6.01
N GLN A 122 7.67 4.09 -6.26
CA GLN A 122 8.56 3.53 -5.24
C GLN A 122 8.61 4.41 -3.99
N ASN A 123 8.73 5.73 -4.14
CA ASN A 123 8.70 6.65 -2.99
C ASN A 123 7.40 6.54 -2.18
N TYR A 124 6.25 6.37 -2.85
CA TYR A 124 4.97 6.19 -2.17
C TYR A 124 4.91 4.87 -1.42
N LEU A 125 5.37 3.78 -2.04
CA LEU A 125 5.41 2.46 -1.41
C LEU A 125 6.33 2.44 -0.20
N VAL A 126 7.51 3.04 -0.30
CA VAL A 126 8.48 3.20 0.80
C VAL A 126 7.88 3.99 1.97
N GLN A 127 7.02 4.95 1.67
CA GLN A 127 6.39 5.85 2.65
C GLN A 127 5.01 5.32 3.11
N GLY A 128 4.63 4.12 2.66
CA GLY A 128 3.38 3.45 3.05
C GLY A 128 2.11 4.05 2.46
N VAL A 129 2.21 4.83 1.37
CA VAL A 129 1.03 5.37 0.70
C VAL A 129 0.49 4.37 -0.30
N THR A 130 -0.74 3.91 -0.04
CA THR A 130 -1.40 2.87 -0.86
C THR A 130 -2.49 3.45 -1.77
N SER A 131 -3.03 4.61 -1.40
CA SER A 131 -4.09 5.30 -2.14
C SER A 131 -3.78 6.78 -2.32
N VAL A 132 -4.13 7.31 -3.48
CA VAL A 132 -3.83 8.71 -3.85
C VAL A 132 -5.04 9.38 -4.46
N ARG A 133 -5.21 10.67 -4.17
CA ARG A 133 -6.12 11.52 -4.92
C ARG A 133 -5.50 11.91 -6.25
N ALA A 134 -6.18 11.63 -7.35
CA ALA A 134 -5.84 12.20 -8.64
C ALA A 134 -6.54 13.56 -8.83
N ALA A 135 -5.74 14.63 -8.79
CA ALA A 135 -6.17 15.96 -9.19
C ALA A 135 -5.90 16.16 -10.70
N LEU A 136 -6.79 15.63 -11.54
CA LEU A 136 -6.68 15.79 -12.99
C LEU A 136 -7.32 17.11 -13.45
N PRO A 137 -6.69 17.85 -14.39
CA PRO A 137 -7.32 18.98 -15.06
C PRO A 137 -8.66 18.57 -15.68
N ARG A 138 -9.62 19.49 -15.74
CA ARG A 138 -11.00 19.24 -16.22
C ARG A 138 -11.08 18.63 -17.64
N GLN A 139 -10.01 18.72 -18.43
CA GLN A 139 -9.89 18.24 -19.80
C GLN A 139 -8.87 17.10 -19.99
N ALA A 140 -8.22 16.61 -18.93
CA ALA A 140 -7.29 15.49 -19.06
C ALA A 140 -8.05 14.19 -19.37
N ASP A 141 -7.57 13.43 -20.34
CA ASP A 141 -8.07 12.08 -20.63
C ASP A 141 -7.58 11.09 -19.56
N ASN A 142 -8.24 9.93 -19.44
CA ASN A 142 -7.96 8.93 -18.39
C ASN A 142 -6.59 8.22 -18.55
N LYS A 143 -5.76 8.62 -19.52
CA LYS A 143 -4.46 8.00 -19.82
C LYS A 143 -3.50 7.91 -18.62
N PRO A 144 -3.44 8.89 -17.69
CA PRO A 144 -2.62 8.77 -16.49
C PRO A 144 -3.04 7.60 -15.59
N LEU A 145 -4.33 7.26 -15.53
CA LEU A 145 -4.83 6.13 -14.72
C LEU A 145 -4.46 4.78 -15.35
N GLU A 146 -4.49 4.71 -16.68
CA GLU A 146 -4.02 3.52 -17.40
C GLU A 146 -2.52 3.28 -17.21
N LEU A 147 -1.72 4.36 -17.14
CA LEU A 147 -0.29 4.29 -16.81
C LEU A 147 -0.06 3.75 -15.39
N LEU A 148 -0.86 4.18 -14.41
CA LEU A 148 -0.75 3.71 -13.03
C LEU A 148 -1.07 2.22 -12.90
N SER A 149 -2.10 1.76 -13.59
CA SER A 149 -2.41 0.34 -13.70
C SER A 149 -1.24 -0.50 -14.20
N LYS A 150 -0.46 0.05 -15.15
CA LYS A 150 0.65 -0.66 -15.79
C LYS A 150 1.89 -0.79 -14.90
N ILE A 151 2.01 0.02 -13.85
CA ILE A 151 3.19 0.06 -12.98
C ILE A 151 2.89 -0.39 -11.54
N GLY A 152 1.73 -0.99 -11.31
CA GLY A 152 1.41 -1.66 -10.03
C GLY A 152 0.55 -0.86 -9.06
N LEU A 153 0.22 0.41 -9.35
CA LEU A 153 -0.82 1.16 -8.64
C LEU A 153 -2.16 0.87 -9.31
N ILE A 154 -2.96 0.00 -8.69
CA ILE A 154 -4.26 -0.41 -9.22
C ILE A 154 -5.13 0.85 -9.40
N PRO A 155 -5.80 1.07 -10.55
CA PRO A 155 -6.61 2.27 -10.79
C PRO A 155 -7.67 2.53 -9.71
N GLN A 156 -8.11 1.47 -9.04
CA GLN A 156 -9.07 1.52 -7.92
C GLN A 156 -8.53 2.20 -6.66
N ARG A 157 -7.23 2.55 -6.62
CA ARG A 157 -6.56 3.29 -5.53
C ARG A 157 -6.25 4.73 -5.89
N VAL A 158 -6.69 5.15 -7.08
CA VAL A 158 -6.53 6.50 -7.59
C VAL A 158 -7.90 7.16 -7.65
N PHE A 159 -8.18 8.02 -6.69
CA PHE A 159 -9.50 8.60 -6.52
C PHE A 159 -9.57 9.98 -7.16
N ILE A 160 -10.35 10.11 -8.23
CA ILE A 160 -10.46 11.37 -8.99
C ILE A 160 -11.42 12.32 -8.30
N GLN A 161 -10.94 13.51 -7.95
CA GLN A 161 -11.79 14.60 -7.49
C GLN A 161 -11.85 15.72 -8.53
N LYS A 162 -12.99 15.83 -9.22
CA LYS A 162 -13.18 16.90 -10.23
C LYS A 162 -13.22 18.27 -9.54
N ASN A 163 -12.69 19.29 -10.22
CA ASN A 163 -12.67 20.71 -9.81
C ASN A 163 -11.79 21.06 -8.59
N HIS A 164 -10.81 20.22 -8.21
CA HIS A 164 -9.84 20.55 -7.17
C HIS A 164 -8.46 20.82 -7.77
N LYS A 165 -7.74 21.82 -7.24
CA LYS A 165 -6.36 22.09 -7.65
C LYS A 165 -5.43 21.04 -7.01
N ALA A 166 -4.47 20.54 -7.78
CA ALA A 166 -3.34 19.82 -7.22
C ALA A 166 -2.54 20.80 -6.33
N TYR A 167 -2.22 20.40 -5.11
CA TYR A 167 -1.31 21.19 -4.28
C TYR A 167 0.11 21.06 -4.84
N THR A 168 0.85 22.17 -4.83
CA THR A 168 2.25 22.24 -5.30
C THR A 168 3.27 22.13 -4.17
N SER A 169 2.81 21.71 -2.98
CA SER A 169 3.66 21.43 -1.82
C SER A 169 4.47 20.15 -2.01
N ASP A 170 5.53 20.02 -1.22
CA ASP A 170 6.37 18.83 -1.22
C ASP A 170 5.57 17.63 -0.68
N PHE A 171 5.94 16.42 -1.12
CA PHE A 171 5.28 15.19 -0.68
C PHE A 171 5.29 15.10 0.84
N VAL A 172 4.13 14.80 1.42
CA VAL A 172 3.97 14.68 2.87
C VAL A 172 4.29 13.24 3.27
N GLU A 173 5.38 13.07 4.01
CA GLU A 173 5.75 11.79 4.63
C GLU A 173 4.89 11.57 5.88
N PRO A 174 3.98 10.58 5.90
CA PRO A 174 2.99 10.44 6.98
C PRO A 174 3.62 10.20 8.35
N LEU A 175 4.53 9.21 8.46
CA LEU A 175 5.19 8.88 9.74
C LEU A 175 6.07 10.03 10.25
N LYS A 176 6.81 10.70 9.35
CA LYS A 176 7.59 11.89 9.72
C LYS A 176 6.68 12.99 10.24
N THR A 177 5.55 13.24 9.57
CA THR A 177 4.58 14.26 9.98
C THR A 177 3.98 13.93 11.36
N ILE A 178 3.68 12.65 11.61
CA ILE A 178 3.21 12.18 12.91
C ILE A 178 4.27 12.44 13.98
N SER A 179 5.52 12.04 13.72
CA SER A 179 6.64 12.23 14.66
C SER A 179 6.91 13.70 14.97
N ASP A 180 7.00 14.56 13.94
CA ASP A 180 7.20 16.01 14.09
C ASP A 180 6.06 16.66 14.89
N SER A 181 4.81 16.22 14.68
CA SER A 181 3.63 16.71 15.41
C SER A 181 3.66 16.31 16.89
N MET A 182 4.15 15.10 17.18
CA MET A 182 4.31 14.62 18.55
C MET A 182 5.42 15.38 19.29
N ALA A 183 6.57 15.58 18.66
CA ALA A 183 7.69 16.35 19.23
C ALA A 183 7.31 17.80 19.57
N GLN A 184 6.44 18.43 18.77
CA GLN A 184 5.92 19.78 19.08
C GLN A 184 5.00 19.81 20.30
N THR A 185 4.35 18.68 20.63
CA THR A 185 3.40 18.56 21.73
C THR A 185 4.08 18.23 23.06
N GLU A 186 5.25 17.55 23.03
CA GLU A 186 6.03 17.17 24.23
C GLU A 186 6.55 18.35 25.06
N GLY A 187 6.59 19.57 24.51
CA GLY A 187 6.83 20.79 25.29
C GLY A 187 5.77 21.07 26.36
N GLN A 188 4.65 20.35 26.33
CA GLN A 188 3.61 20.34 27.35
C GLN A 188 3.57 18.95 27.99
N SER A 189 3.79 18.86 29.30
CA SER A 189 3.79 17.60 30.07
C SER A 189 2.46 16.85 29.91
N ALA A 190 2.37 16.01 28.88
CA ALA A 190 1.19 15.23 28.56
C ALA A 190 1.36 13.82 29.12
N ASP A 191 0.34 13.34 29.83
CA ASP A 191 0.28 11.95 30.29
C ASP A 191 0.33 10.95 29.13
N LYS A 192 0.83 9.73 29.38
CA LYS A 192 0.98 8.65 28.38
C LYS A 192 -0.33 8.31 27.68
N ASN A 193 -1.46 8.40 28.37
CA ASN A 193 -2.76 8.16 27.76
C ASN A 193 -3.11 9.26 26.73
N SER A 194 -2.76 10.52 27.02
CA SER A 194 -2.94 11.65 26.11
C SER A 194 -2.06 11.51 24.86
N GLN A 195 -0.80 11.09 25.02
CA GLN A 195 0.10 10.82 23.90
C GLN A 195 -0.44 9.69 23.02
N SER A 196 -0.90 8.59 23.61
CA SER A 196 -1.49 7.46 22.88
C SER A 196 -2.71 7.90 22.05
N GLN A 197 -3.59 8.70 22.63
CA GLN A 197 -4.75 9.26 21.93
C GLN A 197 -4.35 10.20 20.79
N HIS A 198 -3.29 11.00 20.97
CA HIS A 198 -2.80 11.89 19.92
C HIS A 198 -2.17 11.10 18.76
N ILE A 199 -1.39 10.06 19.04
CA ILE A 199 -0.85 9.16 18.02
C ILE A 199 -2.00 8.51 17.22
N MET A 200 -3.01 7.98 17.90
CA MET A 200 -4.19 7.42 17.23
C MET A 200 -4.90 8.44 16.35
N LEU A 201 -5.12 9.66 16.85
CA LEU A 201 -5.71 10.75 16.06
C LEU A 201 -4.91 11.05 14.78
N LEU A 202 -3.58 11.09 14.87
CA LEU A 202 -2.73 11.37 13.72
C LEU A 202 -2.69 10.19 12.74
N LEU A 203 -2.65 8.95 13.21
CA LEU A 203 -2.76 7.76 12.36
C LEU A 203 -4.11 7.73 11.61
N ARG A 204 -5.21 8.03 12.30
CA ARG A 204 -6.55 8.13 11.68
C ARG A 204 -6.59 9.17 10.57
N ARG A 205 -5.94 10.32 10.78
CA ARG A 205 -5.87 11.42 9.82
C ARG A 205 -5.24 11.00 8.48
N PHE A 206 -4.27 10.09 8.50
CA PHE A 206 -3.63 9.56 7.28
C PHE A 206 -4.27 8.28 6.75
N THR A 207 -5.30 7.75 7.42
CA THR A 207 -5.96 6.47 7.06
C THR A 207 -7.47 6.66 6.89
N ILE A 208 -8.29 6.31 7.88
CA ILE A 208 -9.74 6.27 7.77
C ILE A 208 -10.36 7.66 7.59
N ASP A 209 -9.81 8.70 8.20
CA ASP A 209 -10.36 10.05 8.06
C ASP A 209 -10.01 10.64 6.68
N ALA A 210 -8.83 10.29 6.14
CA ALA A 210 -8.47 10.58 4.74
C ALA A 210 -9.38 9.82 3.76
N ALA A 211 -9.73 8.57 4.05
CA ALA A 211 -10.68 7.81 3.23
C ALA A 211 -12.08 8.44 3.26
N LYS A 212 -12.54 8.91 4.43
CA LYS A 212 -13.81 9.66 4.59
C LYS A 212 -13.79 10.98 3.82
N GLU A 213 -12.67 11.71 3.83
CA GLU A 213 -12.48 12.95 3.04
C GLU A 213 -12.67 12.69 1.53
N LEU A 214 -12.12 11.58 1.04
CA LEU A 214 -12.24 11.17 -0.36
C LEU A 214 -13.55 10.42 -0.67
N LYS A 215 -14.38 10.11 0.34
CA LYS A 215 -15.62 9.31 0.24
C LYS A 215 -15.40 7.89 -0.26
N VAL A 216 -14.32 7.26 0.20
CA VAL A 216 -13.89 5.90 -0.15
C VAL A 216 -13.69 5.04 1.08
N ASP A 217 -14.17 5.49 2.23
CA ASP A 217 -14.12 4.81 3.52
C ASP A 217 -14.83 3.44 3.51
N GLN A 218 -15.77 3.24 2.58
CA GLN A 218 -16.40 1.93 2.34
C GLN A 218 -15.48 0.93 1.62
N LEU A 219 -14.39 1.40 1.02
CA LEU A 219 -13.46 0.60 0.22
C LEU A 219 -12.13 0.36 0.93
N THR A 220 -11.56 1.37 1.59
CA THR A 220 -10.21 1.34 2.18
C THR A 220 -10.12 2.29 3.38
N GLY A 221 -8.94 2.36 4.02
CA GLY A 221 -8.64 3.27 5.13
C GLY A 221 -8.80 2.65 6.53
N SER A 222 -9.32 1.43 6.65
CA SER A 222 -9.37 0.66 7.89
C SER A 222 -9.24 -0.84 7.61
N ILE A 223 -8.80 -1.60 8.62
CA ILE A 223 -8.71 -3.07 8.57
C ILE A 223 -10.04 -3.68 9.03
N GLU A 224 -11.06 -3.58 8.17
CA GLU A 224 -12.41 -4.11 8.42
C GLU A 224 -12.82 -5.13 7.34
N ALA A 225 -13.63 -6.10 7.73
CA ALA A 225 -14.11 -7.14 6.81
C ALA A 225 -14.82 -6.55 5.59
N GLY A 226 -14.49 -7.06 4.41
CA GLY A 226 -15.04 -6.61 3.12
C GLY A 226 -14.29 -5.45 2.48
N LYS A 227 -13.42 -4.74 3.21
CA LYS A 227 -12.57 -3.68 2.65
C LYS A 227 -11.36 -4.26 1.91
N GLN A 228 -10.75 -3.42 1.10
CA GLN A 228 -9.54 -3.71 0.35
C GLN A 228 -8.38 -4.00 1.29
N ALA A 229 -7.60 -5.03 0.97
CA ALA A 229 -6.41 -5.40 1.73
C ALA A 229 -5.22 -4.47 1.40
N ASP A 230 -5.33 -3.20 1.79
CA ASP A 230 -4.26 -2.20 1.68
C ASP A 230 -3.78 -1.82 3.07
N PHE A 231 -2.58 -2.24 3.42
CA PHE A 231 -2.04 -2.11 4.76
C PHE A 231 -0.53 -2.05 4.76
N LEU A 232 0.02 -1.66 5.89
CA LEU A 232 1.45 -1.53 6.15
C LEU A 232 1.83 -2.48 7.27
N VAL A 233 3.05 -2.99 7.21
CA VAL A 233 3.76 -3.48 8.39
C VAL A 233 4.79 -2.44 8.75
N LEU A 234 4.68 -1.87 9.95
CA LEU A 234 5.64 -0.92 10.50
C LEU A 234 6.76 -1.67 11.21
N SER A 235 7.94 -1.08 11.29
CA SER A 235 9.09 -1.66 11.99
C SER A 235 8.86 -1.86 13.49
N ASP A 236 7.90 -1.13 14.08
CA ASP A 236 7.53 -1.24 15.49
C ASP A 236 6.09 -0.74 15.76
N ASN A 237 5.59 -0.98 16.97
CA ASN A 237 4.32 -0.49 17.48
C ASN A 237 4.42 0.98 17.93
N PRO A 238 3.74 1.92 17.26
CA PRO A 238 3.81 3.35 17.60
C PRO A 238 3.22 3.69 18.97
N LEU A 239 2.32 2.87 19.53
CA LEU A 239 1.81 3.07 20.89
C LEU A 239 2.77 2.54 21.96
N ALA A 240 3.67 1.62 21.61
CA ALA A 240 4.71 1.14 22.53
C ALA A 240 5.92 2.11 22.56
N HIS A 241 6.24 2.73 21.43
CA HIS A 241 7.44 3.54 21.20
C HIS A 241 7.13 5.03 20.98
N GLN A 242 6.36 5.62 21.90
CA GLN A 242 5.82 6.98 21.77
C GLN A 242 6.90 8.08 21.75
N ASN A 243 8.06 7.84 22.37
CA ASN A 243 9.17 8.79 22.48
C ASN A 243 10.23 8.62 21.37
N SER A 244 10.02 7.68 20.45
CA SER A 244 10.98 7.34 19.37
C SER A 244 10.24 7.06 18.06
N LEU A 245 9.16 7.80 17.82
CA LEU A 245 8.33 7.66 16.61
C LEU A 245 9.11 8.00 15.33
N ASP A 246 10.16 8.81 15.42
CA ASP A 246 11.11 9.12 14.35
C ASP A 246 11.91 7.90 13.88
N GLN A 247 12.05 6.87 14.72
CA GLN A 247 12.75 5.63 14.38
C GLN A 247 11.84 4.60 13.70
N ILE A 248 10.52 4.78 13.80
CA ILE A 248 9.54 3.87 13.20
C ILE A 248 9.44 4.16 11.71
N HIS A 249 9.61 3.12 10.90
CA HIS A 249 9.50 3.19 9.45
C HIS A 249 8.58 2.11 8.91
N VAL A 250 8.22 2.23 7.63
CA VAL A 250 7.47 1.19 6.92
C VAL A 250 8.45 0.08 6.53
N ASP A 251 8.20 -1.13 7.03
CA ASP A 251 8.92 -2.35 6.62
C ASP A 251 8.30 -2.93 5.37
N GLN A 252 6.96 -3.00 5.32
CA GLN A 252 6.25 -3.56 4.18
C GLN A 252 5.04 -2.72 3.80
N THR A 253 4.77 -2.64 2.49
CA THR A 253 3.56 -2.03 1.94
C THR A 253 2.81 -3.05 1.10
N TRP A 254 1.57 -3.32 1.49
CA TRP A 254 0.69 -4.29 0.88
C TRP A 254 -0.45 -3.57 0.17
N ILE A 255 -0.69 -3.93 -1.10
CA ILE A 255 -1.78 -3.36 -1.91
C ILE A 255 -2.58 -4.49 -2.53
N GLY A 256 -3.87 -4.54 -2.21
CA GLY A 256 -4.76 -5.63 -2.64
C GLY A 256 -4.26 -7.00 -2.18
N GLY A 257 -3.72 -7.09 -0.96
CA GLY A 257 -3.23 -8.32 -0.35
C GLY A 257 -1.91 -8.82 -0.91
N VAL A 258 -1.27 -8.08 -1.83
CA VAL A 258 0.04 -8.42 -2.40
C VAL A 258 1.10 -7.47 -1.83
N GLU A 259 2.21 -8.02 -1.35
CA GLU A 259 3.39 -7.25 -0.95
C GLU A 259 3.95 -6.51 -2.18
N ARG A 260 4.03 -5.19 -2.10
CA ARG A 260 4.55 -4.31 -3.17
C ARG A 260 5.89 -3.70 -2.83
N PHE A 261 6.21 -3.65 -1.55
CA PHE A 261 7.48 -3.17 -1.03
C PHE A 261 7.79 -3.94 0.25
N ASN A 262 9.06 -4.32 0.38
CA ASN A 262 9.63 -4.94 1.56
C ASN A 262 11.05 -4.40 1.75
N ARG A 263 11.26 -3.64 2.82
CA ARG A 263 12.52 -2.96 3.10
C ARG A 263 13.70 -3.93 3.20
N HIS A 264 13.48 -5.15 3.67
CA HIS A 264 14.53 -6.15 3.84
C HIS A 264 15.04 -6.75 2.52
N GLU A 265 14.37 -6.47 1.39
CA GLU A 265 14.84 -6.84 0.05
C GLU A 265 15.87 -5.85 -0.52
N PHE A 266 16.07 -4.71 0.14
CA PHE A 266 16.98 -3.65 -0.28
C PHE A 266 18.21 -3.60 0.66
N SER A 267 19.38 -3.29 0.11
CA SER A 267 20.56 -3.01 0.95
C SER A 267 20.39 -1.67 1.67
N GLU A 268 21.02 -1.49 2.83
CA GLU A 268 20.99 -0.21 3.57
C GLU A 268 21.49 0.99 2.73
N ASP A 269 22.41 0.73 1.78
CA ASP A 269 22.96 1.73 0.84
C ASP A 269 22.13 1.90 -0.45
N ASP A 270 20.91 1.36 -0.53
CA ASP A 270 20.09 1.48 -1.74
C ASP A 270 19.53 2.90 -1.90
N ASP A 271 19.95 3.62 -2.94
CA ASP A 271 19.51 4.98 -3.27
C ASP A 271 17.98 5.14 -3.45
N ARG A 272 17.23 4.03 -3.52
CA ARG A 272 15.75 4.02 -3.58
C ARG A 272 15.11 4.07 -2.19
N LEU A 273 15.82 3.69 -1.14
CA LEU A 273 15.39 3.95 0.23
C LEU A 273 15.64 5.43 0.54
N PRO A 274 14.76 6.11 1.31
CA PRO A 274 15.09 7.43 1.82
C PRO A 274 16.32 7.20 2.69
N ALA A 275 17.40 7.97 2.46
CA ALA A 275 18.59 7.89 3.29
C ALA A 275 18.15 7.87 4.75
N SER A 276 18.58 6.86 5.52
CA SER A 276 18.35 6.78 6.95
C SER A 276 18.74 8.14 7.53
N GLN A 277 17.76 8.95 7.90
CA GLN A 277 18.05 10.31 8.34
C GLN A 277 18.83 10.19 9.66
N PRO A 278 19.95 10.92 9.81
CA PRO A 278 20.72 10.95 11.04
C PRO A 278 19.98 11.68 12.17
#